data_AF-A0A3A8EP66-F1
#
_entry.id   AF-A0A3A8EP66-F1
#
_cell.length_a   1.000
_cell.length_b   1.000
_cell.length_c   1.000
_cell.angle_alpha   90.00
_cell.angle_beta   90.00
_cell.angle_gamma   90.00
#
_symmetry.space_group_name_H-M   'P 1'
#
loop_
_entity.id
_entity.type
_entity.pdbx_description
1 polymer ?
#
loop_
_entity_poly.entity_id
_entity_poly.type
_entity_poly.pdbx_seq_one_letter_code
_entity_poly.pdbx_strand_id
1 'polypeptide(L)' 'MQPLQISYRKACQMLDVSRDTLRVLILRDPTFPRPIKLGNTRQSPVFFSHSDLVEWHNKRKLPS' A
#
# COMPACT_ATOMS: atom_id res chain seq x y z
N MET A 1 -0.28 -19.74 0.58
CA MET A 1 0.84 -18.77 0.52
C MET A 1 0.27 -17.37 0.32
N GLN A 2 0.76 -16.37 1.05
CA GLN A 2 0.42 -14.97 0.78
C GLN A 2 1.26 -14.46 -0.40
N PRO A 3 0.73 -13.58 -1.27
CA PRO A 3 1.52 -13.00 -2.35
C PRO A 3 2.58 -12.05 -1.80
N LEU A 4 3.75 -12.01 -2.45
CA LEU A 4 4.82 -11.06 -2.09
C LEU A 4 4.42 -9.62 -2.46
N GLN A 5 3.78 -9.47 -3.61
CA GLN A 5 3.34 -8.19 -4.15
C GLN A 5 1.84 -8.19 -4.35
N ILE A 6 1.18 -7.12 -3.91
CA ILE A 6 -0.26 -6.93 -4.11
C ILE A 6 -0.53 -5.71 -4.98
N SER A 7 -1.57 -5.79 -5.80
CA SER A 7 -1.99 -4.67 -6.63
C SER A 7 -2.56 -3.53 -5.79
N TYR A 8 -2.59 -2.32 -6.36
CA TYR A 8 -3.25 -1.16 -5.75
C TYR A 8 -4.70 -1.45 -5.33
N ARG A 9 -5.46 -2.18 -6.16
CA ARG A 9 -6.84 -2.57 -5.83
C ARG A 9 -6.88 -3.48 -4.60
N LYS A 10 -5.96 -4.44 -4.51
CA LYS A 10 -5.90 -5.35 -3.37
C LYS A 10 -5.48 -4.64 -2.08
N ALA A 11 -4.55 -3.67 -2.17
CA ALA A 11 -4.20 -2.81 -1.03
C ALA A 11 -5.42 -2.02 -0.51
N CYS A 12 -6.25 -1.46 -1.42
CA CYS A 12 -7.51 -0.80 -1.04
C CYS A 12 -8.44 -1.75 -0.28
N GLN A 13 -8.62 -2.98 -0.78
CA GLN A 13 -9.46 -4.00 -0.14
C GLN A 13 -8.94 -4.45 1.23
N MET A 14 -7.63 -4.60 1.38
CA MET A 14 -7.02 -5.03 2.64
C MET A 14 -7.13 -3.98 3.75
N LEU A 15 -7.07 -2.71 3.37
CA LEU A 15 -7.18 -1.58 4.30
C LEU A 15 -8.62 -1.08 4.46
N ASP A 16 -9.56 -1.61 3.68
CA ASP A 16 -10.94 -1.16 3.56
C ASP A 16 -11.05 0.35 3.27
N VAL A 17 -10.32 0.82 2.25
CA VAL A 17 -10.27 2.24 1.85
C VAL A 17 -10.53 2.45 0.36
N SER A 18 -10.98 3.64 -0.01
CA SER A 18 -11.08 4.06 -1.41
C SER A 18 -9.69 4.30 -2.03
N ARG A 19 -9.64 4.38 -3.37
CA ARG A 19 -8.40 4.69 -4.09
C ARG A 19 -7.84 6.07 -3.74
N ASP A 20 -8.72 7.05 -3.54
CA ASP A 20 -8.36 8.41 -3.14
C ASP A 20 -7.79 8.45 -1.73
N THR A 21 -8.42 7.75 -0.79
CA THR A 21 -7.88 7.61 0.58
C THR A 21 -6.50 6.96 0.56
N LEU A 22 -6.31 5.89 -0.22
CA LEU A 22 -4.99 5.26 -0.36
C LEU A 22 -3.95 6.22 -0.97
N ARG A 23 -4.35 7.06 -1.93
CA ARG A 23 -3.47 8.08 -2.53
C ARG A 23 -3.06 9.14 -1.51
N VAL A 24 -4.01 9.59 -0.69
CA VAL A 24 -3.75 10.56 0.39
C VAL A 24 -2.84 9.94 1.45
N LEU A 25 -3.03 8.67 1.82
CA LEU A 25 -2.12 7.95 2.73
C LEU A 25 -0.69 7.92 2.21
N ILE A 26 -0.50 7.50 0.96
CA ILE A 26 0.84 7.49 0.32
C ILE A 26 1.46 8.89 0.34
N LEU A 27 0.67 9.96 0.12
CA LEU A 27 1.21 11.32 0.07
C LEU A 27 1.55 11.88 1.46
N ARG A 28 0.69 11.64 2.45
CA ARG A 28 0.73 12.32 3.76
C ARG A 28 1.45 11.54 4.85
N ASP A 29 1.47 10.21 4.77
CA ASP A 29 2.14 9.37 5.75
C ASP A 29 3.52 8.94 5.19
N PRO A 30 4.62 9.52 5.68
CA PRO A 30 5.97 9.15 5.23
C PRO A 30 6.36 7.73 5.62
N THR A 31 5.68 7.12 6.59
CA THR A 31 5.90 5.74 7.03
C THR A 31 5.10 4.71 6.22
N PHE A 32 4.17 5.18 5.36
CA PHE A 32 3.37 4.31 4.51
C PHE A 32 4.24 3.61 3.45
N PRO A 33 4.06 2.29 3.20
CA PRO A 33 4.82 1.55 2.20
C PRO A 33 4.73 2.16 0.79
N ARG A 34 5.89 2.39 0.17
CA ARG A 34 5.94 3.02 -1.15
C ARG A 34 5.50 2.05 -2.26
N PRO A 35 4.68 2.52 -3.22
CA PRO A 35 4.32 1.72 -4.38
C PRO A 35 5.53 1.43 -5.27
N ILE A 36 5.64 0.18 -5.73
CA ILE A 36 6.59 -0.27 -6.74
C ILE A 36 5.92 -0.16 -8.11
N LYS A 37 6.41 0.74 -8.95
CA LYS A 37 5.90 0.96 -10.30
C LYS A 37 6.69 0.16 -11.32
N LEU A 38 6.04 -0.71 -12.09
CA LEU A 38 6.70 -1.48 -13.16
C LEU A 38 6.57 -0.75 -14.49
N GLY A 39 7.50 0.17 -14.72
CA GLY A 39 7.64 0.92 -15.96
C GLY A 39 7.38 2.43 -15.80
N ASN A 40 7.63 3.16 -16.88
CA ASN A 40 7.71 4.62 -16.85
C ASN A 40 6.41 5.31 -17.27
N THR A 41 5.45 4.58 -17.84
CA THR A 41 4.22 5.18 -18.37
C THR A 41 3.20 5.49 -17.27
N ARG A 42 2.21 6.33 -17.56
CA ARG A 42 1.11 6.62 -16.59
C ARG A 42 0.26 5.38 -16.30
N GLN A 43 0.20 4.43 -17.23
CA GLN A 43 -0.61 3.20 -17.14
C GLN A 43 0.18 2.01 -16.61
N SER A 44 1.47 2.19 -16.27
CA SER A 44 2.27 1.13 -15.68
C SER A 44 1.65 0.61 -14.39
N PRO A 45 1.61 -0.72 -14.20
CA PRO A 45 1.03 -1.32 -13.01
C PRO A 45 1.85 -0.94 -11.77
N VAL A 46 1.14 -0.86 -10.65
CA VAL A 46 1.68 -0.48 -9.36
C VAL A 46 1.35 -1.55 -8.33
N PHE A 47 2.38 -1.96 -7.60
CA PHE A 47 2.32 -3.00 -6.58
C PHE A 47 2.81 -2.48 -5.22
N PHE A 48 2.44 -3.19 -4.17
CA PHE A 48 2.92 -2.96 -2.81
C PHE A 48 3.48 -4.27 -2.25
N SER A 49 4.51 -4.17 -1.41
CA SER A 49 4.94 -5.30 -0.59
C SER A 49 3.85 -5.66 0.41
N HIS A 50 3.41 -6.92 0.40
CA HIS A 50 2.41 -7.41 1.34
C HIS A 50 2.90 -7.32 2.77
N SER A 51 4.15 -7.74 3.04
CA SER A 51 4.74 -7.72 4.38
C SER A 51 4.78 -6.32 4.96
N ASP A 52 5.19 -5.34 4.16
CA ASP A 52 5.39 -3.96 4.62
C ASP A 52 4.05 -3.30 4.97
N LEU A 53 2.99 -3.60 4.20
CA LEU A 53 1.64 -3.14 4.51
C LEU A 53 1.10 -3.72 5.80
N VAL A 54 1.34 -5.01 6.05
CA VAL A 54 0.94 -5.66 7.31
C VAL A 54 1.74 -5.09 8.47
N GLU A 55 3.05 -4.90 8.32
CA GLU A 55 3.91 -4.34 9.35
C GLU A 55 3.52 -2.89 9.70
N TRP A 56 3.32 -2.03 8.69
CA TRP A 56 2.85 -0.66 8.87
C TRP A 56 1.50 -0.62 9.61
N HIS A 57 0.54 -1.48 9.23
CA HIS A 57 -0.75 -1.55 9.90
C HIS A 57 -0.63 -1.98 11.36
N ASN A 58 0.24 -2.94 11.66
CA ASN A 58 0.48 -3.40 13.02
C ASN A 58 1.16 -2.34 13.89
N LYS A 59 2.11 -1.57 13.34
CA LYS A 59 2.74 -0.44 14.06
C LYS A 59 1.73 0.63 14.47
N ARG A 60 0.68 0.86 13.67
CA ARG A 60 -0.41 1.80 13.98
C ARG A 60 -1.37 1.29 15.06
N LYS A 61 -1.44 -0.02 15.29
CA LYS A 61 -2.28 -0.62 16.32
C LYS A 61 -1.64 -0.62 17.70
N LEU A 62 -0.30 -0.54 17.79
CA LEU A 62 0.35 -0.39 19.08
C LEU A 62 0.12 1.04 19.58
N PRO A 63 -0.57 1.25 20.72
CA PRO A 63 -0.49 2.51 21.41
C PRO A 63 0.96 2.69 21.90
N SER A 64 1.49 3.88 21.70
CA SER A 64 2.74 4.36 22.32
C SER A 64 2.70 4.22 23.83
#